data_AF-A0A1F8VA19-F1
#
_entry.id   AF-A0A1F8VA19-F1
#
_cell.length_a   1.000
_cell.length_b   1.000
_cell.length_c   1.000
_cell.angle_alpha   90.00
_cell.angle_beta   90.00
_cell.angle_gamma   90.00
#
_symmetry.space_group_name_H-M   'P 1'
#
loop_
_entity.id
_entity.type
_entity.pdbx_description
1 polymer ?
#
loop_
_entity_poly.entity_id
_entity_poly.type
_entity_poly.pdbx_seq_one_letter_code
_entity_poly.pdbx_strand_id
1 'polypeptide(L)'
;MPRKKAIAAKAVKPGKKKPVKKAPAKRAKRNVAKNLSYQKQIDHLYQTLTADCKKAIAANGKASKKLNAHVVKLNKALAANQKKLAVAEKQNGKTAVQKAQKACASSEKALVAAQQAVMVFAAEAQQLKQDLAQITAEAKLVADSRHHQPPAAAPKAPTAPANAPKTKTKAKKAEKVKPAFAEEDEENQLALVMEEDFMADDEAMKDYS
;
A
#
# COMPACT_ATOMS: atom_id res chain seq x y z
N MET A 1 -53.05 -80.04 -24.69
CA MET A 1 -51.59 -79.88 -24.45
C MET A 1 -50.90 -79.67 -25.80
N PRO A 2 -49.83 -78.86 -25.98
CA PRO A 2 -49.44 -77.60 -25.35
C PRO A 2 -49.40 -76.42 -26.37
N ARG A 3 -49.65 -75.19 -25.90
CA ARG A 3 -49.59 -73.95 -26.71
C ARG A 3 -48.14 -73.47 -26.86
N LYS A 4 -47.65 -73.34 -28.10
CA LYS A 4 -46.35 -72.71 -28.42
C LYS A 4 -46.39 -71.23 -27.99
N LYS A 5 -45.64 -70.86 -26.96
CA LYS A 5 -45.41 -69.46 -26.60
C LYS A 5 -44.36 -68.88 -27.56
N ALA A 6 -44.79 -67.97 -28.43
CA ALA A 6 -43.88 -67.13 -29.19
C ALA A 6 -43.17 -66.16 -28.24
N ILE A 7 -41.85 -66.29 -28.12
CA ILE A 7 -41.02 -65.34 -27.37
C ILE A 7 -40.82 -64.15 -28.31
N ALA A 8 -41.56 -63.07 -28.08
CA ALA A 8 -41.34 -61.80 -28.76
C ALA A 8 -39.98 -61.23 -28.33
N ALA A 9 -39.00 -61.28 -29.24
CA ALA A 9 -37.74 -60.58 -29.09
C ALA A 9 -38.02 -59.07 -29.03
N LYS A 10 -37.98 -58.48 -27.83
CA LYS A 10 -37.97 -57.03 -27.69
C LYS A 10 -36.69 -56.49 -28.32
N ALA A 11 -36.84 -55.85 -29.49
CA ALA A 11 -35.80 -55.04 -30.09
C ALA A 11 -35.35 -53.97 -29.09
N VAL A 12 -34.14 -54.13 -28.56
CA VAL A 12 -33.47 -53.12 -27.75
C VAL A 12 -33.19 -51.93 -28.66
N LYS A 13 -33.96 -50.84 -28.49
CA LYS A 13 -33.71 -49.58 -29.18
C LYS A 13 -32.26 -49.16 -28.92
N PRO A 14 -31.49 -48.74 -29.95
CA PRO A 14 -30.14 -48.26 -29.73
C PRO A 14 -30.21 -47.07 -28.78
N GLY A 15 -29.58 -47.23 -27.61
CA GLY A 15 -29.56 -46.21 -26.58
C GLY A 15 -29.06 -44.90 -27.18
N LYS A 16 -29.89 -43.84 -27.06
CA LYS A 16 -29.45 -42.46 -27.29
C LYS A 16 -28.20 -42.23 -26.43
N LYS A 17 -27.02 -42.22 -27.05
CA LYS A 17 -25.77 -41.82 -26.40
C LYS A 17 -26.00 -40.42 -25.84
N LYS A 18 -26.12 -40.30 -24.52
CA LYS A 18 -26.12 -38.99 -23.86
C LYS A 18 -24.81 -38.28 -24.23
N PRO A 19 -24.83 -37.01 -24.66
CA PRO A 19 -23.61 -36.33 -25.04
C PRO A 19 -22.66 -36.29 -23.85
N VAL A 20 -21.46 -36.86 -24.06
CA VAL A 20 -20.37 -36.88 -23.08
C VAL A 20 -20.06 -35.44 -22.68
N LYS A 21 -19.99 -35.22 -21.37
CA LYS A 21 -19.92 -33.92 -20.69
C LYS A 21 -18.80 -33.02 -21.26
N LYS A 22 -19.13 -32.04 -22.12
CA LYS A 22 -18.27 -30.89 -22.50
C LYS A 22 -18.08 -29.84 -21.36
N ALA A 23 -18.37 -30.21 -20.11
CA ALA A 23 -18.35 -29.31 -18.96
C ALA A 23 -16.97 -28.81 -18.48
N PRO A 24 -15.84 -29.57 -18.57
CA PRO A 24 -14.60 -29.16 -17.92
C PRO A 24 -13.90 -27.98 -18.62
N ALA A 25 -13.96 -27.92 -19.96
CA ALA A 25 -13.29 -26.88 -20.74
C ALA A 25 -13.89 -25.48 -20.54
N LYS A 26 -15.22 -25.37 -20.41
CA LYS A 26 -15.90 -24.09 -20.12
C LYS A 26 -15.57 -23.59 -18.71
N ARG A 27 -15.44 -24.50 -17.73
CA ARG A 27 -15.06 -24.17 -16.35
C ARG A 27 -13.61 -23.69 -16.26
N ALA A 28 -12.69 -24.33 -17.00
CA ALA A 28 -11.29 -23.91 -17.08
C ALA A 28 -11.15 -22.49 -17.67
N LYS A 29 -11.80 -22.20 -18.81
CA LYS A 29 -11.79 -20.85 -19.41
C LYS A 29 -12.33 -19.78 -18.47
N ARG A 30 -13.40 -20.07 -17.74
CA ARG A 30 -13.96 -19.15 -16.73
C ARG A 30 -12.99 -18.92 -15.57
N ASN A 31 -12.26 -19.93 -15.13
CA ASN A 31 -11.28 -19.77 -14.05
C ASN A 31 -10.08 -18.95 -14.51
N VAL A 32 -9.60 -19.14 -15.74
CA VAL A 32 -8.52 -18.31 -16.34
C VAL A 32 -8.96 -16.84 -16.43
N ALA A 33 -10.17 -16.57 -16.92
CA ALA A 33 -10.69 -15.20 -17.00
C ALA A 33 -10.83 -14.54 -15.60
N LYS A 34 -11.22 -15.31 -14.58
CA LYS A 34 -11.25 -14.83 -13.20
C LYS A 34 -9.86 -14.52 -12.66
N ASN A 35 -8.89 -15.41 -12.87
CA ASN A 35 -7.51 -15.18 -12.46
C ASN A 35 -6.91 -13.94 -13.14
N LEU A 36 -7.18 -13.74 -14.43
CA LEU A 36 -6.75 -12.53 -15.13
C LEU A 36 -7.41 -11.26 -14.57
N SER A 37 -8.69 -11.34 -14.20
CA SER A 37 -9.40 -10.23 -13.54
C SER A 37 -8.79 -9.90 -12.17
N TYR A 38 -8.55 -10.92 -11.33
CA TYR A 38 -7.87 -10.73 -10.06
C TYR A 38 -6.47 -10.15 -10.23
N GLN A 39 -5.75 -10.56 -11.28
CA GLN A 39 -4.42 -10.02 -11.55
C GLN A 39 -4.47 -8.52 -11.88
N LYS A 40 -5.42 -8.10 -12.72
CA LYS A 40 -5.63 -6.67 -13.01
C LYS A 40 -6.00 -5.86 -11.76
N GLN A 41 -6.81 -6.45 -10.87
CA GLN A 41 -7.15 -5.82 -9.59
C GLN A 41 -5.92 -5.67 -8.70
N ILE A 42 -5.07 -6.70 -8.61
CA ILE A 42 -3.81 -6.64 -7.84
C ILE A 42 -2.87 -5.58 -8.40
N ASP A 43 -2.73 -5.49 -9.73
CA ASP A 43 -1.89 -4.47 -10.37
C ASP A 43 -2.39 -3.06 -10.09
N HIS A 44 -3.69 -2.85 -10.18
CA HIS A 44 -4.31 -1.58 -9.85
C HIS A 44 -4.07 -1.21 -8.38
N LEU A 45 -4.21 -2.16 -7.45
CA LEU A 45 -3.95 -1.92 -6.03
C LEU A 45 -2.48 -1.51 -5.78
N TYR A 46 -1.51 -2.19 -6.38
CA TYR A 46 -0.09 -1.84 -6.25
C TYR A 46 0.22 -0.45 -6.83
N GLN A 47 -0.40 -0.09 -7.97
CA GLN A 47 -0.25 1.24 -8.55
C GLN A 47 -0.80 2.34 -7.63
N THR A 48 -2.02 2.16 -7.12
CA THR A 48 -2.66 3.10 -6.20
C THR A 48 -1.87 3.25 -4.90
N LEU A 49 -1.48 2.15 -4.27
CA LEU A 49 -0.67 2.16 -3.04
C LEU A 49 0.67 2.87 -3.25
N THR A 50 1.34 2.61 -4.38
CA THR A 50 2.61 3.29 -4.71
C THR A 50 2.40 4.79 -4.88
N ALA A 51 1.33 5.22 -5.56
CA ALA A 51 1.01 6.62 -5.73
C ALA A 51 0.71 7.31 -4.40
N ASP A 52 -0.05 6.66 -3.52
CA ASP A 52 -0.40 7.19 -2.20
C ASP A 52 0.84 7.31 -1.30
N CYS A 53 1.73 6.32 -1.28
CA CYS A 53 3.00 6.41 -0.56
C CYS A 53 3.86 7.57 -1.07
N LYS A 54 3.96 7.78 -2.39
CA LYS A 54 4.70 8.93 -2.96
C LYS A 54 4.10 10.26 -2.53
N LYS A 55 2.77 10.39 -2.56
CA LYS A 55 2.06 11.58 -2.08
C LYS A 55 2.31 11.84 -0.59
N ALA A 56 2.27 10.79 0.23
CA ALA A 56 2.55 10.87 1.67
C ALA A 56 3.98 11.35 1.96
N ILE A 57 4.99 10.81 1.25
CA ILE A 57 6.39 11.25 1.37
C ILE A 57 6.52 12.73 1.00
N ALA A 58 5.89 13.18 -0.09
CA ALA A 58 5.93 14.58 -0.50
C ALA A 58 5.25 15.51 0.51
N ALA A 59 4.10 15.11 1.07
CA ALA A 59 3.41 15.87 2.11
C ALA A 59 4.24 15.98 3.39
N ASN A 60 4.85 14.87 3.84
CA ASN A 60 5.73 14.83 4.99
C ASN A 60 6.95 15.76 4.78
N GLY A 61 7.55 15.75 3.58
CA GLY A 61 8.63 16.67 3.22
C GLY A 61 8.24 18.16 3.35
N LYS A 62 7.03 18.55 2.92
CA LYS A 62 6.53 19.92 3.08
C LYS A 62 6.29 20.28 4.55
N ALA A 63 5.73 19.35 5.33
CA ALA A 63 5.51 19.54 6.76
C ALA A 63 6.83 19.70 7.54
N SER A 64 7.82 18.85 7.24
CA SER A 64 9.16 18.90 7.84
C SER A 64 9.86 20.25 7.59
N LYS A 65 9.81 20.78 6.35
CA LYS A 65 10.35 22.12 6.04
C LYS A 65 9.73 23.22 6.90
N LYS A 66 8.39 23.21 7.05
CA LYS A 66 7.68 24.20 7.89
C LYS A 66 8.08 24.08 9.36
N LEU A 67 8.18 22.86 9.87
CA LEU A 67 8.54 22.60 11.25
C LEU A 67 9.98 23.02 11.55
N ASN A 68 10.92 22.74 10.66
CA ASN A 68 12.30 23.21 10.77
C ASN A 68 12.39 24.74 10.78
N ALA A 69 11.64 25.43 9.91
CA ALA A 69 11.56 26.89 9.94
C ALA A 69 10.99 27.42 11.28
N HIS A 70 10.02 26.71 11.87
CA HIS A 70 9.48 27.04 13.18
C HIS A 70 10.50 26.83 14.31
N VAL A 71 11.27 25.74 14.29
CA VAL A 71 12.39 25.50 15.23
C VAL A 71 13.42 26.62 15.15
N VAL A 72 13.78 27.09 13.96
CA VAL A 72 14.70 28.24 13.79
C VAL A 72 14.13 29.52 14.43
N LYS A 73 12.83 29.79 14.25
CA LYS A 73 12.16 30.94 14.89
C LYS A 73 12.18 30.83 16.41
N LEU A 74 11.89 29.66 16.96
CA LEU A 74 11.92 29.41 18.40
C LEU A 74 13.33 29.55 18.99
N ASN A 75 14.36 29.07 18.31
CA ASN A 75 15.75 29.27 18.72
C ASN A 75 16.12 30.75 18.81
N LYS A 76 15.73 31.55 17.80
CA LYS A 76 15.93 33.01 17.82
C LYS A 76 15.18 33.67 18.98
N ALA A 77 13.94 33.27 19.24
CA ALA A 77 13.14 33.78 20.34
C ALA A 77 13.73 33.41 21.71
N LEU A 78 14.21 32.17 21.88
CA LEU A 78 14.88 31.71 23.09
C LEU A 78 16.16 32.51 23.36
N ALA A 79 17.01 32.68 22.34
CA ALA A 79 18.22 33.50 22.46
C ALA A 79 17.90 34.96 22.86
N ALA A 80 16.83 35.53 22.31
CA ALA A 80 16.36 36.87 22.71
C ALA A 80 15.85 36.91 24.16
N ASN A 81 15.12 35.88 24.61
CA ASN A 81 14.65 35.78 25.98
C ASN A 81 15.80 35.61 26.97
N GLN A 82 16.81 34.80 26.63
CA GLN A 82 18.01 34.63 27.45
C GLN A 82 18.81 35.93 27.58
N LYS A 83 18.94 36.72 26.49
CA LYS A 83 19.52 38.07 26.56
C LYS A 83 18.73 38.99 27.48
N LYS A 84 17.39 38.98 27.39
CA LYS A 84 16.52 39.76 28.29
C LYS A 84 16.64 39.33 29.75
N LEU A 85 16.80 38.03 30.01
CA LEU A 85 17.04 37.50 31.35
C LEU A 85 18.36 38.01 31.92
N ALA A 86 19.46 37.90 31.15
CA ALA A 86 20.77 38.40 31.57
C ALA A 86 20.78 39.91 31.86
N VAL A 87 20.03 40.70 31.07
CA VAL A 87 19.85 42.14 31.33
C VAL A 87 19.00 42.36 32.58
N ALA A 88 17.91 41.62 32.75
CA ALA A 88 17.04 41.75 33.92
C ALA A 88 17.76 41.37 35.22
N GLU A 89 18.65 40.38 35.21
CA GLU A 89 19.46 39.99 36.37
C GLU A 89 20.48 41.07 36.77
N LYS A 90 20.98 41.85 35.80
CA LYS A 90 21.96 42.91 36.04
C LYS A 90 21.34 44.27 36.38
N GLN A 91 20.16 44.58 35.83
CA GLN A 91 19.63 45.95 35.82
C GLN A 91 18.21 46.09 36.36
N ASN A 92 17.46 44.99 36.57
CA ASN A 92 16.06 45.07 36.95
C ASN A 92 15.75 44.33 38.27
N GLY A 93 14.70 44.76 38.96
CA GLY A 93 14.26 44.13 40.21
C GLY A 93 13.73 42.70 40.03
N LYS A 94 13.54 41.99 41.16
CA LYS A 94 13.13 40.58 41.25
C LYS A 94 11.95 40.20 40.33
N THR A 95 10.98 41.09 40.16
CA THR A 95 9.78 40.87 39.32
C THR A 95 10.11 40.78 37.83
N ALA A 96 11.10 41.54 37.34
CA ALA A 96 11.52 41.50 35.94
C ALA A 96 12.32 40.23 35.63
N VAL A 97 13.18 39.81 36.56
CA VAL A 97 13.91 38.54 36.48
C VAL A 97 12.93 37.35 36.39
N GLN A 98 11.93 37.30 37.27
CA GLN A 98 10.93 36.23 37.22
C GLN A 98 10.14 36.20 35.90
N LYS A 99 9.76 37.36 35.35
CA LYS A 99 9.07 37.44 34.06
C LYS A 99 9.96 36.92 32.93
N ALA A 100 11.23 37.35 32.88
CA ALA A 100 12.17 36.90 31.87
C ALA A 100 12.46 35.40 31.99
N GLN A 101 12.58 34.88 33.21
CA GLN A 101 12.84 33.47 33.47
C GLN A 101 11.66 32.58 33.03
N LYS A 102 10.42 32.99 33.31
CA LYS A 102 9.20 32.32 32.80
C LYS A 102 9.15 32.33 31.26
N ALA A 103 9.55 33.44 30.63
CA ALA A 103 9.60 33.53 29.18
C ALA A 103 10.66 32.58 28.58
N CYS A 104 11.86 32.50 29.16
CA CYS A 104 12.90 31.54 28.78
C CYS A 104 12.38 30.10 28.89
N ALA A 105 11.86 29.71 30.05
CA ALA A 105 11.36 28.35 30.31
C ALA A 105 10.22 27.95 29.36
N SER A 106 9.33 28.90 29.03
CA SER A 106 8.27 28.66 28.05
C SER A 106 8.83 28.45 26.63
N SER A 107 9.79 29.28 26.19
CA SER A 107 10.43 29.11 24.89
C SER A 107 11.28 27.84 24.79
N GLU A 108 11.93 27.40 25.86
CA GLU A 108 12.67 26.13 25.91
C GLU A 108 11.72 24.95 25.76
N LYS A 109 10.61 24.93 26.51
CA LYS A 109 9.60 23.87 26.36
C LYS A 109 9.03 23.82 24.94
N ALA A 110 8.75 24.97 24.34
CA ALA A 110 8.26 25.04 22.96
C ALA A 110 9.31 24.52 21.96
N LEU A 111 10.58 24.86 22.18
CA LEU A 111 11.69 24.40 21.34
C LEU A 111 11.86 22.89 21.41
N VAL A 112 11.85 22.31 22.61
CA VAL A 112 11.96 20.86 22.82
C VAL A 112 10.79 20.13 22.17
N ALA A 113 9.55 20.63 22.34
CA ALA A 113 8.38 20.04 21.69
C ALA A 113 8.48 20.09 20.16
N ALA A 114 8.94 21.22 19.61
CA ALA A 114 9.14 21.35 18.16
C ALA A 114 10.25 20.42 17.64
N GLN A 115 11.36 20.27 18.37
CA GLN A 115 12.43 19.33 18.03
C GLN A 115 11.97 17.87 18.09
N GLN A 116 11.18 17.50 19.11
CA GLN A 116 10.57 16.17 19.19
C GLN A 116 9.67 15.89 17.98
N ALA A 117 8.84 16.86 17.58
CA ALA A 117 8.03 16.73 16.38
C ALA A 117 8.89 16.55 15.12
N VAL A 118 10.05 17.20 15.00
CA VAL A 118 10.97 17.01 13.86
C VAL A 118 11.45 15.56 13.80
N MET A 119 11.83 14.98 14.94
CA MET A 119 12.25 13.58 15.00
C MET A 119 11.14 12.61 14.60
N VAL A 120 9.90 12.86 15.04
CA VAL A 120 8.73 12.03 14.67
C VAL A 120 8.48 12.09 13.16
N PHE A 121 8.46 13.30 12.58
CA PHE A 121 8.29 13.46 11.13
C PHE A 121 9.41 12.81 10.33
N ALA A 122 10.66 12.89 10.82
CA ALA A 122 11.80 12.23 10.19
C ALA A 122 11.69 10.70 10.22
N ALA A 123 11.26 10.13 11.36
CA ALA A 123 11.02 8.70 11.49
C ALA A 123 9.89 8.22 10.57
N GLU A 124 8.78 8.96 10.53
CA GLU A 124 7.65 8.65 9.63
C GLU A 124 8.07 8.72 8.15
N ALA A 125 8.90 9.69 7.77
CA ALA A 125 9.43 9.79 6.42
C ALA A 125 10.35 8.60 6.06
N GLN A 126 11.13 8.09 7.02
CA GLN A 126 11.93 6.88 6.80
C GLN A 126 11.05 5.64 6.64
N GLN A 127 10.01 5.51 7.47
CA GLN A 127 9.04 4.42 7.37
C GLN A 127 8.36 4.40 5.99
N LEU A 128 7.84 5.54 5.54
CA LEU A 128 7.19 5.65 4.23
C LEU A 128 8.12 5.28 3.06
N LYS A 129 9.42 5.59 3.18
CA LYS A 129 10.43 5.17 2.18
C LYS A 129 10.64 3.66 2.19
N GLN A 130 10.67 3.03 3.36
CA GLN A 130 10.77 1.58 3.49
C GLN A 130 9.52 0.89 2.94
N ASP A 131 8.33 1.39 3.27
CA ASP A 131 7.07 0.87 2.76
C ASP A 131 7.01 0.96 1.23
N LEU A 132 7.42 2.09 0.64
CA LEU A 132 7.50 2.24 -0.81
C LEU A 132 8.48 1.24 -1.43
N ALA A 133 9.66 1.04 -0.83
CA ALA A 133 10.64 0.08 -1.30
C ALA A 133 10.09 -1.35 -1.25
N GLN A 134 9.38 -1.71 -0.17
CA GLN A 134 8.75 -3.02 0.00
C GLN A 134 7.63 -3.24 -1.01
N ILE A 135 6.70 -2.29 -1.16
CA ILE A 135 5.61 -2.35 -2.16
C ILE A 135 6.19 -2.53 -3.56
N THR A 136 7.26 -1.81 -3.88
CA THR A 136 7.93 -1.91 -5.19
C THR A 136 8.60 -3.27 -5.39
N ALA A 137 9.23 -3.83 -4.36
CA ALA A 137 9.86 -5.15 -4.42
C ALA A 137 8.82 -6.26 -4.56
N GLU A 138 7.73 -6.20 -3.80
CA GLU A 138 6.62 -7.14 -3.90
C GLU A 138 5.94 -7.07 -5.27
N ALA A 139 5.70 -5.87 -5.81
CA ALA A 139 5.15 -5.70 -7.15
C ALA A 139 6.03 -6.37 -8.21
N LYS A 140 7.36 -6.29 -8.09
CA LYS A 140 8.31 -7.00 -8.97
C LYS A 140 8.22 -8.52 -8.82
N LEU A 141 8.22 -9.05 -7.60
CA LEU A 141 8.08 -10.49 -7.38
C LEU A 141 6.76 -11.05 -7.92
N VAL A 142 5.66 -10.30 -7.75
CA VAL A 142 4.36 -10.66 -8.32
C VAL A 142 4.41 -10.58 -9.84
N ALA A 143 5.13 -9.63 -10.45
CA ALA A 143 5.36 -9.59 -11.90
C ALA A 143 6.20 -10.79 -12.39
N ASP A 144 7.31 -11.12 -11.72
CA ASP A 144 8.21 -12.21 -12.10
C ASP A 144 7.54 -13.58 -11.97
N SER A 145 6.71 -13.76 -10.93
CA SER A 145 5.92 -14.98 -10.73
C SER A 145 4.90 -15.22 -11.86
N ARG A 146 4.51 -14.19 -12.61
CA ARG A 146 3.63 -14.32 -13.78
C ARG A 146 4.38 -14.86 -15.02
N HIS A 147 5.67 -14.60 -15.13
CA HIS A 147 6.50 -15.06 -16.25
C HIS A 147 7.01 -16.50 -16.07
N HIS A 148 6.86 -17.09 -14.88
CA HIS A 148 7.28 -18.45 -14.56
C HIS A 148 6.12 -19.42 -14.23
N GLN A 149 4.98 -19.32 -14.92
CA GLN A 149 4.10 -20.49 -15.04
C GLN A 149 4.61 -21.38 -16.19
N PRO A 150 5.32 -22.49 -15.93
CA PRO A 150 5.57 -23.47 -16.99
C PRO A 150 4.22 -24.04 -17.49
N PRO A 151 4.09 -24.36 -18.79
CA PRO A 151 2.92 -25.08 -19.27
C PRO A 151 2.80 -26.38 -18.45
N ALA A 152 1.66 -26.57 -17.79
CA ALA A 152 1.40 -27.69 -16.91
C ALA A 152 1.78 -29.02 -17.58
N ALA A 153 2.93 -29.58 -17.18
CA ALA A 153 3.17 -31.00 -17.37
C ALA A 153 2.09 -31.72 -16.57
N ALA A 154 1.32 -32.58 -17.26
CA ALA A 154 0.21 -33.31 -16.70
C ALA A 154 0.61 -33.97 -15.37
N PRO A 155 -0.10 -33.73 -14.26
CA PRO A 155 0.23 -34.38 -13.00
C PRO A 155 -0.01 -35.88 -13.14
N LYS A 156 1.06 -36.68 -13.10
CA LYS A 156 0.95 -38.10 -12.79
C LYS A 156 0.36 -38.21 -11.38
N ALA A 157 -0.69 -39.02 -11.27
CA ALA A 157 -1.46 -39.20 -10.05
C ALA A 157 -0.55 -39.62 -8.87
N PRO A 158 -0.57 -38.91 -7.73
CA PRO A 158 0.02 -39.43 -6.51
C PRO A 158 -0.90 -40.51 -5.93
N THR A 159 -0.35 -41.71 -5.76
CA THR A 159 -0.94 -42.79 -4.97
C THR A 159 -1.19 -42.33 -3.54
N ALA A 160 -2.44 -42.40 -3.10
CA ALA A 160 -2.87 -42.06 -1.75
C ALA A 160 -2.29 -43.02 -0.71
N PRO A 161 -1.82 -42.53 0.46
CA PRO A 161 -1.85 -43.30 1.68
C PRO A 161 -3.21 -43.11 2.37
N ALA A 162 -3.82 -44.25 2.69
CA ALA A 162 -5.03 -44.34 3.49
C ALA A 162 -4.76 -43.92 4.94
N ASN A 163 -5.60 -43.02 5.45
CA ASN A 163 -6.05 -42.84 6.86
C ASN A 163 -6.08 -41.38 7.29
N ALA A 164 -7.28 -40.82 7.47
CA ALA A 164 -7.62 -39.89 8.55
C ALA A 164 -9.15 -39.62 8.56
N PRO A 165 -9.77 -39.41 9.74
CA PRO A 165 -11.19 -39.60 9.96
C PRO A 165 -12.06 -38.39 9.56
N LYS A 166 -13.31 -38.68 9.19
CA LYS A 166 -14.34 -37.70 8.81
C LYS A 166 -14.81 -36.92 10.03
N THR A 167 -14.60 -35.60 10.05
CA THR A 167 -15.36 -34.68 10.90
C THR A 167 -16.32 -33.85 10.05
N LYS A 168 -17.61 -33.91 10.42
CA LYS A 168 -18.68 -33.11 9.82
C LYS A 168 -18.76 -31.79 10.59
N THR A 169 -18.58 -30.66 9.92
CA THR A 169 -18.97 -29.35 10.47
C THR A 169 -19.77 -28.57 9.43
N LYS A 170 -21.00 -28.21 9.80
CA LYS A 170 -21.98 -27.49 8.99
C LYS A 170 -21.48 -26.06 8.73
N ALA A 171 -21.42 -25.64 7.47
CA ALA A 171 -21.18 -24.25 7.09
C ALA A 171 -22.51 -23.46 7.05
N LYS A 172 -22.60 -22.39 7.86
CA LYS A 172 -23.63 -21.36 7.76
C LYS A 172 -23.34 -20.47 6.53
N LYS A 173 -24.42 -20.09 5.85
CA LYS A 173 -24.49 -19.32 4.61
C LYS A 173 -24.15 -17.85 4.89
N ALA A 174 -23.12 -17.31 4.24
CA ALA A 174 -22.81 -15.88 4.26
C ALA A 174 -23.29 -15.21 2.97
N GLU A 175 -23.78 -14.00 3.19
CA GLU A 175 -24.62 -13.16 2.35
C GLU A 175 -23.86 -12.48 1.21
N LYS A 176 -24.59 -12.15 0.14
CA LYS A 176 -24.06 -11.73 -1.15
C LYS A 176 -24.26 -10.23 -1.31
N VAL A 177 -23.22 -9.43 -1.14
CA VAL A 177 -23.23 -8.00 -1.47
C VAL A 177 -22.44 -7.77 -2.77
N LYS A 178 -23.09 -7.16 -3.77
CA LYS A 178 -22.46 -6.64 -4.99
C LYS A 178 -22.03 -5.20 -4.73
N PRO A 179 -20.92 -4.70 -5.31
CA PRO A 179 -20.79 -3.28 -5.60
C PRO A 179 -21.07 -2.99 -7.07
N ALA A 180 -21.77 -1.88 -7.28
CA ALA A 180 -22.02 -1.22 -8.54
C ALA A 180 -20.77 -0.45 -9.01
N PHE A 181 -20.72 -0.24 -10.32
CA PHE A 181 -19.67 0.41 -11.10
C PHE A 181 -20.13 1.84 -11.42
N ALA A 182 -19.23 2.83 -11.36
CA ALA A 182 -19.29 4.15 -12.02
C ALA A 182 -17.84 4.68 -11.98
N GLU A 183 -17.10 4.63 -13.09
CA GLU A 183 -16.88 5.75 -14.02
C GLU A 183 -16.26 6.98 -13.34
N GLU A 184 -14.99 7.26 -13.68
CA GLU A 184 -14.56 8.54 -14.25
C GLU A 184 -13.11 8.42 -14.76
N ASP A 185 -13.00 8.46 -16.09
CA ASP A 185 -11.81 8.86 -16.85
C ASP A 185 -11.59 10.36 -16.67
N GLU A 186 -10.32 10.77 -16.57
CA GLU A 186 -9.72 12.08 -16.92
C GLU A 186 -8.63 12.42 -15.90
N GLU A 187 -7.36 12.16 -16.24
CA GLU A 187 -6.19 12.93 -15.77
C GLU A 187 -4.90 12.20 -16.20
N ASN A 188 -4.66 12.14 -17.51
CA ASN A 188 -3.43 11.60 -18.07
C ASN A 188 -2.80 12.59 -19.05
N GLN A 189 -2.50 13.82 -18.61
CA GLN A 189 -1.78 14.84 -19.43
C GLN A 189 -0.84 15.81 -18.66
N LEU A 190 -0.44 15.57 -17.41
CA LEU A 190 0.49 16.48 -16.71
C LEU A 190 1.55 15.77 -15.88
N ALA A 191 2.65 15.31 -16.51
CA ALA A 191 3.91 15.03 -15.77
C ALA A 191 5.14 14.83 -16.69
N LEU A 192 5.33 15.65 -17.72
CA LEU A 192 6.51 15.55 -18.61
C LEU A 192 7.25 16.89 -18.80
N VAL A 193 7.16 17.79 -17.82
CA VAL A 193 7.97 19.01 -17.77
C VAL A 193 8.34 19.21 -16.30
N MET A 194 9.63 19.20 -15.96
CA MET A 194 10.29 19.79 -14.76
C MET A 194 11.52 18.95 -14.33
N GLU A 195 12.45 18.65 -15.23
CA GLU A 195 13.77 18.08 -14.88
C GLU A 195 14.97 18.98 -15.21
N GLU A 196 14.79 20.26 -15.58
CA GLU A 196 15.94 21.07 -16.04
C GLU A 196 16.36 22.26 -15.15
N ASP A 197 15.68 22.58 -14.05
CA ASP A 197 15.96 23.85 -13.32
C ASP A 197 16.73 23.74 -11.99
N PHE A 198 17.43 22.62 -11.69
CA PHE A 198 18.13 22.47 -10.39
C PHE A 198 19.67 22.33 -10.47
N MET A 199 20.32 23.00 -11.42
CA MET A 199 21.79 22.99 -11.54
C MET A 199 22.45 24.38 -11.72
N ALA A 200 21.77 25.48 -11.41
CA ALA A 200 22.33 26.84 -11.64
C ALA A 200 22.84 27.59 -10.39
N ASP A 201 22.65 27.09 -9.17
CA ASP A 201 22.93 27.89 -7.95
C ASP A 201 24.25 27.54 -7.22
N ASP A 202 25.05 26.59 -7.72
CA ASP A 202 26.29 26.15 -7.04
C ASP A 202 27.55 26.93 -7.45
N GLU A 203 27.44 27.92 -8.35
CA GLU A 203 28.58 28.74 -8.82
C GLU A 203 28.77 30.07 -8.08
N ALA A 204 27.83 30.51 -7.23
CA ALA A 204 27.88 31.84 -6.59
C ALA A 204 28.61 31.90 -5.23
N MET A 205 29.22 30.82 -4.75
CA MET A 205 29.79 30.70 -3.40
C MET A 205 31.34 30.68 -3.35
N LYS A 206 32.03 31.10 -4.42
CA LYS A 206 33.51 31.12 -4.48
C LYS A 206 34.18 32.50 -4.36
N ASP A 207 33.42 33.58 -4.35
CA ASP A 207 34.00 34.94 -4.38
C ASP A 207 34.06 35.67 -3.02
N TYR A 208 33.96 34.93 -1.91
CA TYR A 208 34.27 35.48 -0.58
C TYR A 208 35.37 34.66 0.09
N SER A 209 36.62 34.93 -0.31
CA SER A 209 37.85 34.65 0.46
C SER A 209 38.81 35.82 0.33
#